data_AF-A0A1U7NVB5-F1
#
_entry.id   AF-A0A1U7NVB5-F1
#
_cell.length_a   1.000
_cell.length_b   1.000
_cell.length_c   1.000
_cell.angle_alpha   90.00
_cell.angle_beta   90.00
_cell.angle_gamma   90.00
#
_symmetry.space_group_name_H-M   'P 1'
#
loop_
_entity.id
_entity.type
_entity.pdbx_description
1 polymer ?
#
loop_
_entity_poly.entity_id
_entity_poly.type
_entity_poly.pdbx_seq_one_letter_code
_entity_poly.pdbx_strand_id
1 'polypeptide(L)'
;MLAILGILLSIGGLILSKQINEARNMDFVEALAQDINLARSVAMAKGQRTQIEFVSASKYEVKNLDAAGQPVLSTQTNASVTMTGINLGDKLICSSSGFCLGYTAGGAMKTLSQVACTYGQKTRVLKITVLGLTRIES
;
A
#
# COMPACT_ATOMS: atom_id res chain seq x y z
N MET A 1 18.99 21.99 -39.98
CA MET A 1 18.08 20.89 -39.60
C MET A 1 18.64 20.10 -38.40
N LEU A 2 19.06 20.78 -37.32
CA LEU A 2 19.52 20.15 -36.07
C LEU A 2 18.63 20.51 -34.86
N ALA A 3 17.90 21.62 -34.92
CA ALA A 3 17.02 22.07 -33.82
C ALA A 3 15.78 21.16 -33.62
N ILE A 4 15.27 20.55 -34.70
CA ILE A 4 14.07 19.70 -34.66
C ILE A 4 14.37 18.36 -33.94
N LEU A 5 15.59 17.83 -34.06
CA LEU A 5 16.00 16.62 -33.35
C LEU A 5 16.07 16.83 -31.83
N GLY A 6 16.54 18.00 -31.38
CA GLY A 6 16.61 18.35 -29.95
C GLY A 6 15.22 18.51 -29.29
N ILE A 7 14.24 19.01 -30.05
CA ILE A 7 12.85 19.13 -29.58
C ILE A 7 12.18 17.76 -29.50
N LEU A 8 12.43 16.86 -30.46
CA LEU A 8 11.90 15.49 -30.43
C LEU A 8 12.49 14.64 -29.31
N LEU A 9 13.79 14.76 -29.01
CA LEU A 9 14.43 14.05 -27.89
C LEU A 9 13.95 14.53 -26.52
N SER A 10 13.67 15.84 -26.36
CA SER A 10 13.13 16.39 -25.11
C SER A 10 11.66 16.00 -24.89
N ILE A 11 10.83 15.97 -25.94
CA ILE A 11 9.45 15.50 -25.85
C ILE A 11 9.40 13.99 -25.58
N GLY A 12 10.22 13.19 -26.27
CA GLY A 12 10.30 11.74 -26.06
C GLY A 12 10.75 11.36 -24.64
N GLY A 13 11.73 12.07 -24.08
CA GLY A 13 12.19 11.86 -22.70
C GLY A 13 11.13 12.21 -21.65
N LEU A 14 10.33 13.24 -21.88
CA LEU A 14 9.23 13.63 -20.97
C LEU A 14 8.06 12.63 -21.00
N ILE A 15 7.78 12.02 -22.14
CA ILE A 15 6.70 11.02 -22.26
C ILE A 15 7.12 9.71 -21.57
N LEU A 16 8.35 9.24 -21.79
CA LEU A 16 8.86 8.02 -21.17
C LEU A 16 8.97 8.15 -19.65
N SER A 17 9.47 9.28 -19.15
CA SER A 17 9.55 9.53 -17.70
C SER A 17 8.17 9.59 -17.04
N LYS A 18 7.16 10.17 -17.71
CA LYS A 18 5.76 10.12 -17.22
C LYS A 18 5.24 8.69 -17.16
N GLN A 19 5.45 7.88 -18.20
CA GLN A 19 4.98 6.48 -18.22
C GLN A 19 5.66 5.61 -17.15
N ILE A 20 6.98 5.76 -16.97
CA ILE A 20 7.73 5.03 -15.94
C ILE A 20 7.26 5.42 -14.55
N ASN A 21 7.04 6.71 -14.29
CA ASN A 21 6.51 7.16 -13.01
C ASN A 21 5.09 6.64 -12.77
N GLU A 22 4.22 6.66 -13.77
CA GLU A 22 2.87 6.10 -13.67
C GLU A 22 2.90 4.59 -13.34
N ALA A 23 3.77 3.82 -14.00
CA ALA A 23 3.95 2.40 -13.71
C ALA A 23 4.40 2.17 -12.26
N ARG A 24 5.46 2.85 -11.80
CA ARG A 24 5.95 2.71 -10.42
C ARG A 24 4.94 3.10 -9.34
N ASN A 25 4.02 4.02 -9.65
CA ASN A 25 2.97 4.44 -8.73
C ASN A 25 1.78 3.47 -8.73
N MET A 26 1.49 2.83 -9.86
CA MET A 26 0.56 1.71 -9.91
C MET A 26 1.10 0.51 -9.12
N ASP A 27 2.39 0.21 -9.26
CA ASP A 27 3.07 -0.87 -8.53
C ASP A 27 2.92 -0.70 -7.01
N PHE A 28 2.85 0.52 -6.49
CA PHE A 28 2.67 0.76 -5.05
C PHE A 28 1.30 0.32 -4.53
N VAL A 29 0.22 0.57 -5.29
CA VAL A 29 -1.13 0.15 -4.89
C VAL A 29 -1.27 -1.36 -5.01
N GLU A 30 -0.67 -1.94 -6.05
CA GLU A 30 -0.61 -3.39 -6.24
C GLU A 30 0.22 -4.07 -5.15
N ALA A 31 1.37 -3.49 -4.77
CA ALA A 31 2.18 -3.97 -3.67
C ALA A 31 1.41 -3.95 -2.35
N LEU A 32 0.66 -2.87 -2.05
CA LEU A 32 -0.17 -2.82 -0.85
C LEU A 32 -1.26 -3.91 -0.85
N ALA A 33 -1.90 -4.14 -2.00
CA ALA A 33 -2.88 -5.21 -2.15
C ALA A 33 -2.26 -6.60 -1.92
N GLN A 34 -1.12 -6.86 -2.52
CA GLN A 34 -0.37 -8.12 -2.40
C GLN A 34 0.12 -8.33 -0.97
N ASP A 35 0.68 -7.30 -0.33
CA ASP A 35 1.17 -7.36 1.05
C ASP A 35 0.06 -7.67 2.04
N ILE A 36 -1.15 -7.12 1.86
CA ILE A 36 -2.30 -7.45 2.72
C ILE A 36 -2.70 -8.93 2.55
N ASN A 37 -2.78 -9.41 1.31
CA ASN A 37 -3.11 -10.82 1.03
C ASN A 37 -2.02 -11.77 1.54
N LEU A 38 -0.75 -11.38 1.44
CA LEU A 38 0.39 -12.12 1.95
C LEU A 38 0.39 -12.12 3.48
N ALA A 39 0.19 -10.98 4.13
CA ALA A 39 0.11 -10.85 5.58
C ALA A 39 -0.98 -11.77 6.14
N ARG A 40 -2.15 -11.80 5.51
CA ARG A 40 -3.22 -12.75 5.83
C ARG A 40 -2.77 -14.21 5.68
N SER A 41 -2.17 -14.55 4.55
CA SER A 41 -1.73 -15.91 4.26
C SER A 41 -0.66 -16.39 5.25
N VAL A 42 0.28 -15.51 5.59
CA VAL A 42 1.31 -15.76 6.62
C VAL A 42 0.68 -15.93 7.99
N ALA A 43 -0.32 -15.10 8.34
CA ALA A 43 -1.00 -15.21 9.62
C ALA A 43 -1.70 -16.57 9.80
N MET A 44 -2.38 -17.03 8.74
CA MET A 44 -3.02 -18.34 8.71
C MET A 44 -1.99 -19.48 8.74
N ALA A 45 -0.91 -19.38 7.97
CA ALA A 45 0.08 -20.44 7.84
C ALA A 45 0.97 -20.60 9.08
N LYS A 46 1.37 -19.49 9.71
CA LYS A 46 2.28 -19.49 10.87
C LYS A 46 1.56 -19.45 12.22
N GLY A 47 0.25 -19.22 12.24
CA GLY A 47 -0.52 -19.06 13.47
C GLY A 47 -0.22 -17.77 14.24
N GLN A 48 0.60 -16.88 13.66
CA GLN A 48 1.01 -15.60 14.26
C GLN A 48 0.17 -14.47 13.67
N ARG A 49 -0.13 -13.44 14.45
CA ARG A 49 -0.82 -12.26 13.89
C ARG A 49 0.15 -11.47 13.03
N THR A 50 -0.33 -10.88 11.95
CA THR A 50 0.44 -9.94 11.13
C THR A 50 -0.20 -8.56 11.18
N GLN A 51 0.60 -7.51 11.12
CA GLN A 51 0.19 -6.12 11.13
C GLN A 51 0.60 -5.47 9.82
N ILE A 52 -0.27 -4.65 9.26
CA ILE A 52 0.11 -3.59 8.34
C ILE A 52 -0.12 -2.27 9.10
N GLU A 53 0.93 -1.49 9.30
CA GLU A 53 0.87 -0.19 9.97
C GLU A 53 1.12 0.93 8.97
N PHE A 54 0.21 1.90 8.92
CA PHE A 54 0.33 3.07 8.06
C PHE A 54 1.15 4.15 8.77
N VAL A 55 2.46 4.15 8.53
CA VAL A 55 3.42 5.03 9.22
C VAL A 55 3.33 6.47 8.75
N SER A 56 2.93 6.70 7.50
CA SER A 56 2.64 8.03 6.97
C SER A 56 1.67 7.93 5.79
N ALA A 57 1.30 9.06 5.19
CA ALA A 57 0.51 9.08 3.96
C ALA A 57 1.21 8.43 2.76
N SER A 58 2.51 8.15 2.82
CA SER A 58 3.30 7.59 1.71
C SER A 58 4.11 6.35 2.09
N LYS A 59 3.95 5.86 3.32
CA LYS A 59 4.71 4.74 3.88
C LYS A 59 3.82 3.80 4.70
N TYR A 60 4.02 2.50 4.51
CA TYR A 60 3.48 1.47 5.38
C TYR A 60 4.52 0.40 5.71
N GLU A 61 4.31 -0.31 6.81
CA GLU A 61 5.17 -1.39 7.30
C GLU A 61 4.35 -2.64 7.58
N VAL A 62 4.86 -3.80 7.20
CA VAL A 62 4.28 -5.11 7.53
C VAL A 62 5.09 -5.74 8.64
N LYS A 63 4.45 -6.19 9.73
CA LYS A 63 5.09 -6.72 10.94
C LYS A 63 4.46 -8.04 11.36
N ASN A 64 5.21 -8.93 11.99
CA ASN A 64 4.59 -10.01 12.76
C ASN A 64 4.34 -9.52 14.19
N LEU A 65 3.17 -9.81 14.75
CA LEU A 65 3.01 -9.82 16.20
C LEU A 65 3.39 -11.22 16.68
N ASP A 66 4.62 -11.37 17.13
CA ASP A 66 5.04 -12.51 17.95
C ASP A 66 5.05 -12.12 19.44
N ALA A 67 5.30 -13.10 20.31
CA ALA A 67 5.40 -12.89 21.75
C ALA A 67 6.75 -12.28 22.19
N ALA A 68 7.73 -12.17 21.28
CA ALA A 68 9.10 -11.75 21.55
C ALA A 68 9.37 -10.27 21.16
N GLY A 69 8.42 -9.61 20.50
CA GLY A 69 8.53 -8.24 20.00
C GLY A 69 8.56 -8.23 18.47
N GLN A 70 7.91 -7.25 17.85
CA GLN A 70 7.47 -7.38 16.46
C GLN A 70 8.59 -7.21 15.42
N PRO A 71 8.99 -8.26 14.67
CA PRO A 71 9.87 -8.09 13.54
C PRO A 71 9.13 -7.45 12.35
N VAL A 72 9.78 -6.52 11.66
CA VAL A 72 9.28 -5.92 10.41
C VAL A 72 9.63 -6.85 9.25
N LEU A 73 8.61 -7.33 8.54
CA LEU A 73 8.73 -8.23 7.39
C LEU A 73 8.94 -7.49 6.07
N SER A 74 8.30 -6.33 5.91
CA SER A 74 8.35 -5.52 4.70
C SER A 74 8.14 -4.07 5.06
N THR A 75 8.80 -3.17 4.33
CA THR A 75 8.56 -1.73 4.40
C THR A 75 8.43 -1.20 2.99
N GLN A 76 7.37 -0.45 2.75
CA GLN A 76 7.10 0.15 1.44
C GLN A 76 6.95 1.66 1.61
N THR A 77 7.58 2.41 0.72
CA THR A 77 7.55 3.87 0.74
C THR A 77 7.55 4.40 -0.68
N ASN A 78 6.60 5.28 -1.00
CA ASN A 78 6.57 6.00 -2.25
C ASN A 78 6.07 7.44 -2.03
N ALA A 79 7.01 8.39 -1.95
CA ALA A 79 6.71 9.80 -1.68
C ALA A 79 5.84 10.47 -2.77
N SER A 80 5.71 9.87 -3.96
CA SER A 80 4.83 10.37 -5.01
C SER A 80 3.36 9.97 -4.80
N VAL A 81 3.10 8.93 -3.99
CA VAL A 81 1.75 8.44 -3.70
C VAL A 81 1.29 8.95 -2.35
N THR A 82 0.07 9.49 -2.30
CA THR A 82 -0.62 9.87 -1.07
C THR A 82 -1.78 8.93 -0.82
N MET A 83 -1.71 8.19 0.28
CA MET A 83 -2.76 7.34 0.82
C MET A 83 -3.74 8.18 1.67
N THR A 84 -5.03 7.96 1.47
CA THR A 84 -6.13 8.61 2.19
C THR A 84 -7.18 7.57 2.61
N GLY A 85 -8.07 7.92 3.56
CA GLY A 85 -8.98 6.96 4.22
C GLY A 85 -8.35 6.26 5.44
N ILE A 86 -7.11 6.62 5.75
CA ILE A 86 -6.31 6.19 6.90
C ILE A 86 -5.76 7.40 7.64
N ASN A 87 -5.50 7.25 8.93
CA ASN A 87 -4.73 8.15 9.75
C ASN A 87 -3.35 7.54 10.02
N LEU A 88 -2.39 8.40 10.39
CA LEU A 88 -1.06 7.97 10.81
C LEU A 88 -1.15 7.05 12.03
N GLY A 89 -0.49 5.91 11.95
CA GLY A 89 -0.48 4.87 12.98
C GLY A 89 -1.69 3.92 12.94
N ASP A 90 -2.64 4.11 12.02
CA ASP A 90 -3.68 3.13 11.81
C ASP A 90 -3.08 1.78 11.41
N LYS A 91 -3.75 0.70 11.82
CA LYS A 91 -3.27 -0.67 11.66
C LYS A 91 -4.34 -1.54 11.04
N LEU A 92 -3.92 -2.47 10.18
CA LEU A 92 -4.71 -3.62 9.77
C LEU A 92 -4.04 -4.86 10.36
N ILE A 93 -4.74 -5.57 11.25
CA ILE A 93 -4.21 -6.76 11.91
C ILE A 93 -4.92 -7.98 11.35
N CYS A 94 -4.16 -8.89 10.75
CA CYS A 94 -4.64 -10.17 10.26
C CYS A 94 -4.40 -11.28 11.30
N SER A 95 -5.43 -12.06 11.57
CA SER A 95 -5.40 -13.18 12.51
C SER A 95 -5.12 -14.51 11.82
N SER A 96 -4.78 -15.52 12.63
CA SER A 96 -4.64 -16.91 12.18
C SER A 96 -5.95 -17.52 11.63
N SER A 97 -7.10 -16.94 11.99
CA SER A 97 -8.40 -17.29 11.41
C SER A 97 -8.66 -16.68 10.03
N GLY A 98 -7.73 -15.88 9.50
CA GLY A 98 -7.81 -15.32 8.15
C GLY A 98 -8.66 -14.05 8.02
N PHE A 99 -9.08 -13.45 9.14
CA PHE A 99 -9.74 -12.15 9.17
C PHE A 99 -8.70 -11.04 9.33
N CYS A 100 -8.93 -9.90 8.68
CA CYS A 100 -8.12 -8.71 8.87
C CYS A 100 -9.01 -7.57 9.39
N LEU A 101 -8.67 -7.04 10.57
CA LEU A 101 -9.45 -6.03 11.27
C LEU A 101 -8.66 -4.72 11.37
N GLY A 102 -9.35 -3.61 11.17
CA GLY A 102 -8.77 -2.28 11.28
C GLY A 102 -8.72 -1.80 12.74
N TYR A 103 -7.66 -1.08 13.09
CA TYR A 103 -7.46 -0.45 14.38
C TYR A 103 -6.88 0.96 14.20
N THR A 104 -7.24 1.87 15.10
CA THR A 104 -6.62 3.19 15.18
C THR A 104 -5.22 3.07 15.77
N ALA A 105 -4.43 4.15 15.69
CA ALA A 105 -3.14 4.23 16.38
C ALA A 105 -3.23 3.92 17.88
N GLY A 106 -4.33 4.34 18.54
CA GLY A 106 -4.62 4.08 19.95
C GLY A 106 -5.16 2.68 20.26
N GLY A 107 -5.29 1.80 19.26
CA GLY A 107 -5.73 0.41 19.45
C GLY A 107 -7.25 0.22 19.50
N ALA A 108 -8.05 1.26 19.23
CA ALA A 108 -9.49 1.11 19.10
C ALA A 108 -9.84 0.46 17.76
N MET A 109 -10.78 -0.48 17.74
CA MET A 109 -11.23 -1.10 16.50
C MET A 109 -11.88 -0.06 15.59
N LYS A 110 -11.54 -0.06 14.32
CA LYS A 110 -12.14 0.79 13.28
C LYS A 110 -12.43 -0.01 12.03
N THR A 111 -13.44 0.40 11.30
CA THR A 111 -13.65 -0.08 9.94
C THR A 111 -12.59 0.52 9.04
N LEU A 112 -11.81 -0.33 8.37
CA LEU A 112 -10.91 0.05 7.29
C LEU A 112 -11.38 -0.67 6.02
N SER A 113 -12.38 -0.10 5.36
CA SER A 113 -13.03 -0.68 4.17
C SER A 113 -12.33 -0.31 2.86
N GLN A 114 -11.56 0.78 2.86
CA GLN A 114 -10.82 1.21 1.69
C GLN A 114 -9.63 2.09 2.04
N VAL A 115 -8.62 2.06 1.16
CA VAL A 115 -7.50 3.01 1.13
C VAL A 115 -7.42 3.59 -0.27
N ALA A 116 -7.48 4.92 -0.39
CA ALA A 116 -7.37 5.59 -1.67
C ALA A 116 -5.93 6.10 -1.86
N CYS A 117 -5.26 5.63 -2.91
CA CYS A 117 -3.91 6.01 -3.27
C CYS A 117 -3.96 7.00 -4.44
N THR A 118 -3.50 8.22 -4.21
CA THR A 118 -3.51 9.31 -5.20
C THR A 118 -2.09 9.63 -5.66
N TYR A 119 -1.89 9.73 -6.96
CA TYR A 119 -0.66 10.20 -7.60
C TYR A 119 -1.01 11.18 -8.73
N GLY A 120 -0.46 12.39 -8.67
CA GLY A 120 -0.83 13.46 -9.60
C GLY A 120 -2.33 13.77 -9.49
N GLN A 121 -3.07 13.61 -10.61
CA GLN A 121 -4.52 13.78 -10.67
C GLN A 121 -5.28 12.43 -10.75
N LYS A 122 -4.59 11.31 -10.52
CA LYS A 122 -5.16 9.96 -10.61
C LYS A 122 -5.32 9.37 -9.21
N THR A 123 -6.46 8.77 -8.94
CA THR A 123 -6.74 8.06 -7.68
C THR A 123 -7.12 6.62 -7.98
N ARG A 124 -6.54 5.68 -7.23
CA ARG A 124 -6.93 4.26 -7.23
C ARG A 124 -7.42 3.90 -5.84
N VAL A 125 -8.51 3.13 -5.78
CA VAL A 125 -9.11 2.74 -4.50
C VAL A 125 -8.84 1.26 -4.28
N LEU A 126 -8.15 0.95 -3.18
CA LEU A 126 -8.01 -0.39 -2.67
C LEU A 126 -9.17 -0.67 -1.72
N LYS A 127 -10.14 -1.51 -2.13
CA LYS A 127 -11.16 -2.00 -1.20
C LYS A 127 -10.60 -3.13 -0.36
N ILE A 128 -10.82 -3.05 0.95
CA ILE A 128 -10.39 -4.04 1.94
C ILE A 128 -11.64 -4.65 2.55
N THR A 129 -11.80 -5.96 2.37
CA THR A 129 -12.91 -6.70 3.00
C THR A 129 -12.52 -7.19 4.40
N VAL A 130 -13.51 -7.54 5.22
CA VAL A 130 -13.30 -8.18 6.53
C VAL A 130 -12.52 -9.51 6.45
N LEU A 131 -12.53 -10.16 5.28
CA LEU A 131 -11.72 -11.34 4.99
C LEU A 131 -10.27 -11.00 4.62
N GLY A 132 -9.87 -9.73 4.64
CA GLY A 132 -8.56 -9.28 4.18
C GLY A 132 -8.36 -9.39 2.67
N LEU A 133 -9.38 -9.76 1.90
CA LEU A 133 -9.31 -9.77 0.44
C LEU A 133 -9.35 -8.34 -0.04
N THR A 134 -8.37 -8.01 -0.88
CA THR A 134 -8.23 -6.69 -1.48
C THR A 134 -8.55 -6.71 -2.96
N ARG A 135 -9.31 -5.72 -3.42
CA ARG A 135 -9.60 -5.49 -4.84
C ARG A 135 -9.29 -4.04 -5.19
N ILE A 136 -8.53 -3.84 -6.25
CA ILE A 136 -8.29 -2.52 -6.82
C ILE A 136 -9.50 -2.15 -7.68
N GLU A 137 -10.11 -1.01 -7.39
CA GLU A 137 -11.11 -0.39 -8.25
C GLU A 137 -10.47 0.81 -8.95
N SER A 138 -10.64 0.83 -10.28
CA SER A 138 -10.04 1.78 -11.20
C SER A 138 -10.91 3.00 -11.43
#